data_AF-A0A5C5CQ01-F1
#
_entry.id   AF-A0A5C5CQ01-F1
#
_cell.length_a   1.000
_cell.length_b   1.000
_cell.length_c   1.000
_cell.angle_alpha   90.00
_cell.angle_beta   90.00
_cell.angle_gamma   90.00
#
_symmetry.space_group_name_H-M   'P 1'
#
loop_
_entity.id
_entity.type
_entity.pdbx_description
1 polymer ?
#
loop_
_entity_poly.entity_id
_entity_poly.type
_entity_poly.pdbx_seq_one_letter_code
_entity_poly.pdbx_strand_id
1 'polypeptide(L)'
;MRQRANKVVQQWSASWRDSLIASFAGGVAWLICQLALGQPKPVFAMVTAVICLAPNLPNHGKQAIGVMVGVTTGVLVGELSLLLPETVPVFHTSIVTFVAMVLATSFGMAPAIAIQSGVSAILVLAMGPQVAGVTRLIDVLVGAGVGLLFSQILMTPSPVLLIDRAVRGLLDRLANGLKQSAVALEKQDPVRAQSAINQFTSAHRAVIALGDGIALARSNARWSLRGRLVAREVTEMAGRYDRRGIRLYASALLFGEALGNALRKKEAPPPPWLMEALQVVIANCELEEGQEPSRIPPMPKDIPFGWRDCAHRLSSVQDTLLHFLHSDIPDSLPVPKRQKK
;
A
#
# COMPACT_ATOMS: atom_id res chain seq x y z
N MET A 1 9.54 30.85 3.68
CA MET A 1 8.14 30.78 4.19
C MET A 1 7.17 30.14 3.19
N ARG A 2 7.17 30.51 1.89
CA ARG A 2 6.29 29.91 0.86
C ARG A 2 6.36 28.38 0.72
N GLN A 3 7.55 27.78 0.79
CA GLN A 3 7.70 26.30 0.75
C GLN A 3 7.11 25.59 1.98
N ARG A 4 7.15 26.21 3.17
CA ARG A 4 6.49 25.68 4.37
C ARG A 4 4.97 25.80 4.25
N ALA A 5 4.46 26.92 3.74
CA ALA A 5 3.05 27.12 3.48
C ALA A 5 2.50 26.11 2.46
N ASN A 6 3.20 25.87 1.34
CA ASN A 6 2.79 24.86 0.35
C ASN A 6 2.79 23.44 0.92
N LYS A 7 3.75 23.08 1.78
CA LYS A 7 3.75 21.79 2.49
C LYS A 7 2.55 21.65 3.42
N VAL A 8 2.20 22.68 4.17
CA VAL A 8 1.03 22.68 5.08
C VAL A 8 -0.27 22.55 4.28
N VAL A 9 -0.42 23.30 3.19
CA VAL A 9 -1.59 23.22 2.31
C VAL A 9 -1.72 21.84 1.63
N GLN A 10 -0.61 21.24 1.23
CA GLN A 10 -0.60 19.86 0.71
C GLN A 10 -0.97 18.83 1.79
N GLN A 11 -0.47 18.98 3.02
CA GLN A 11 -0.84 18.09 4.13
C GLN A 11 -2.32 18.22 4.53
N TRP A 12 -2.86 19.44 4.52
CA TRP A 12 -4.27 19.70 4.80
C TRP A 12 -5.18 19.12 3.72
N SER A 13 -4.87 19.36 2.45
CA SER A 13 -5.63 18.81 1.32
C SER A 13 -5.57 17.27 1.25
N ALA A 14 -4.55 16.64 1.80
CA ALA A 14 -4.47 15.19 1.94
C ALA A 14 -5.27 14.63 3.13
N SER A 15 -5.35 15.36 4.25
CA SER A 15 -5.88 14.82 5.53
C SER A 15 -7.29 15.31 5.90
N TRP A 16 -7.81 16.38 5.27
CA TRP A 16 -9.10 16.99 5.65
C TRP A 16 -10.27 16.01 5.55
N ARG A 17 -10.30 15.16 4.52
CA ARG A 17 -11.37 14.17 4.32
C ARG A 17 -11.40 13.17 5.47
N ASP A 18 -10.23 12.70 5.89
CA ASP A 18 -10.10 11.72 6.95
C ASP A 18 -10.52 12.33 8.30
N SER A 19 -10.11 13.58 8.56
CA SER A 19 -10.55 14.34 9.74
C SER A 19 -12.07 14.59 9.76
N LEU A 20 -12.69 14.89 8.62
CA LEU A 20 -14.14 15.05 8.53
C LEU A 20 -14.87 13.73 8.83
N ILE A 21 -14.41 12.61 8.24
CA ILE A 21 -14.98 11.29 8.49
C ILE A 21 -14.84 10.93 9.98
N ALA A 22 -13.68 11.18 10.59
CA ALA A 22 -13.45 10.92 12.01
C ALA A 22 -14.39 11.75 12.90
N SER A 23 -14.58 13.04 12.59
CA SER A 23 -15.49 13.92 13.31
C SER A 23 -16.95 13.45 13.20
N PHE A 24 -17.39 13.09 11.99
CA PHE A 24 -18.75 12.60 11.77
C PHE A 24 -19.00 11.26 12.47
N ALA A 25 -18.05 10.32 12.38
CA ALA A 25 -18.09 9.06 13.10
C ALA A 25 -18.16 9.26 14.62
N GLY A 26 -17.41 10.23 15.16
CA GLY A 26 -17.50 10.62 16.57
C GLY A 26 -18.89 11.13 16.98
N GLY A 27 -19.51 11.96 16.13
CA GLY A 27 -20.90 12.40 16.34
C GLY A 27 -21.90 11.24 16.31
N VAL A 28 -21.72 10.28 15.39
CA VAL A 28 -22.56 9.08 15.33
C VAL A 28 -22.39 8.21 16.58
N ALA A 29 -21.15 8.00 17.05
CA ALA A 29 -20.89 7.24 18.28
C ALA A 29 -21.54 7.90 19.50
N TRP A 30 -21.45 9.24 19.60
CA TRP A 30 -22.14 9.99 20.64
C TRP A 30 -23.65 9.75 20.60
N LEU A 31 -24.27 9.91 19.43
CA LEU A 31 -25.72 9.75 19.29
C LEU A 31 -26.18 8.33 19.63
N ILE A 32 -25.41 7.31 19.24
CA ILE A 32 -25.72 5.92 19.60
C ILE A 32 -25.72 5.74 21.12
N CYS A 33 -24.68 6.20 21.82
CA CYS A 33 -24.63 6.14 23.27
C CYS A 33 -25.76 6.93 23.95
N GLN A 34 -26.05 8.13 23.47
CA GLN A 34 -27.08 8.97 24.06
C GLN A 34 -28.50 8.39 23.86
N LEU A 35 -28.82 7.93 22.65
CA LEU A 35 -30.16 7.47 22.30
C LEU A 35 -30.40 6.01 22.73
N ALA A 36 -29.42 5.12 22.56
CA ALA A 36 -29.59 3.70 22.83
C ALA A 36 -29.23 3.30 24.27
N LEU A 37 -28.29 4.01 24.91
CA LEU A 37 -27.80 3.68 26.26
C LEU A 37 -28.24 4.72 27.31
N GLY A 38 -28.94 5.78 26.92
CA GLY A 38 -29.45 6.81 27.83
C GLY A 38 -28.35 7.63 28.51
N GLN A 39 -27.12 7.61 27.98
CA GLN A 39 -26.00 8.30 28.60
C GLN A 39 -26.07 9.81 28.35
N PRO A 40 -25.97 10.66 29.39
CA PRO A 40 -26.19 12.10 29.24
C PRO A 40 -25.11 12.79 28.42
N LYS A 41 -23.83 12.39 28.60
CA LYS A 41 -22.66 13.00 27.94
C LYS A 41 -21.59 11.93 27.59
N PRO A 42 -21.78 11.13 26.53
CA PRO A 42 -20.87 10.05 26.12
C PRO A 42 -19.62 10.56 25.39
N VAL A 43 -18.82 11.39 26.08
CA VAL A 43 -17.63 12.03 25.50
C VAL A 43 -16.60 10.98 25.06
N PHE A 44 -16.47 9.88 25.81
CA PHE A 44 -15.49 8.83 25.51
C PHE A 44 -15.80 8.08 24.21
N ALA A 45 -17.08 7.93 23.85
CA ALA A 45 -17.47 7.30 22.59
C ALA A 45 -17.01 8.15 21.40
N MET A 46 -17.23 9.46 21.46
CA MET A 46 -16.78 10.41 20.44
C MET A 46 -15.25 10.43 20.32
N VAL A 47 -14.54 10.57 21.45
CA VAL A 47 -13.07 10.60 21.48
C VAL A 47 -12.48 9.31 20.92
N THR A 48 -13.05 8.17 21.30
CA THR A 48 -12.57 6.86 20.82
C THR A 48 -12.73 6.70 19.32
N ALA A 49 -13.88 7.07 18.75
CA ALA A 49 -14.09 7.03 17.31
C ALA A 49 -13.07 7.90 16.56
N VAL A 50 -12.78 9.11 17.06
CA VAL A 50 -11.78 10.02 16.49
C VAL A 50 -10.37 9.42 16.56
N ILE A 51 -9.99 8.84 17.70
CA ILE A 51 -8.67 8.19 17.86
C ILE A 51 -8.53 6.99 16.91
N CYS A 52 -9.59 6.20 16.73
CA CYS A 52 -9.59 5.06 15.82
C CYS A 52 -9.44 5.49 14.35
N LEU A 53 -9.98 6.66 13.99
CA LEU A 53 -10.02 7.20 12.63
C LEU A 53 -9.01 8.33 12.38
N ALA A 54 -8.02 8.50 13.26
CA ALA A 54 -7.04 9.56 13.10
C ALA A 54 -6.33 9.47 11.74
N PRO A 55 -6.07 10.62 11.06
CA PRO A 55 -5.42 10.63 9.76
C PRO A 55 -4.00 10.06 9.85
N ASN A 56 -3.51 9.49 8.74
CA ASN A 56 -2.18 8.88 8.62
C ASN A 56 -1.94 7.63 9.49
N LEU A 57 -3.00 6.99 9.99
CA LEU A 57 -2.87 5.69 10.64
C LEU A 57 -2.56 4.60 9.61
N PRO A 58 -1.56 3.73 9.85
CA PRO A 58 -1.25 2.63 8.93
C PRO A 58 -2.34 1.56 8.92
N ASN A 59 -3.07 1.40 10.03
CA ASN A 59 -4.17 0.45 10.15
C ASN A 59 -5.13 0.86 11.28
N HIS A 60 -6.30 1.38 10.92
CA HIS A 60 -7.35 1.78 11.85
C HIS A 60 -7.91 0.61 12.68
N GLY A 61 -7.87 -0.62 12.15
CA GLY A 61 -8.30 -1.82 12.87
C GLY A 61 -7.38 -2.17 14.03
N LYS A 62 -6.06 -2.22 13.77
CA LYS A 62 -5.06 -2.38 14.82
C LYS A 62 -5.10 -1.25 15.84
N GLN A 63 -5.36 -0.01 15.37
CA GLN A 63 -5.56 1.13 16.26
C GLN A 63 -6.76 0.92 17.18
N ALA A 64 -7.92 0.54 16.66
CA ALA A 64 -9.13 0.32 17.46
C ALA A 64 -8.93 -0.79 18.50
N ILE A 65 -8.33 -1.92 18.10
CA ILE A 65 -7.98 -3.00 19.05
C ILE A 65 -7.02 -2.48 20.11
N GLY A 66 -6.00 -1.73 19.70
CA GLY A 66 -5.02 -1.17 20.62
C GLY A 66 -5.64 -0.20 21.62
N VAL A 67 -6.57 0.66 21.19
CA VAL A 67 -7.32 1.56 22.07
C VAL A 67 -8.17 0.76 23.05
N MET A 68 -8.91 -0.25 22.61
CA MET A 68 -9.72 -1.09 23.50
C MET A 68 -8.87 -1.81 24.56
N VAL A 69 -7.75 -2.43 24.16
CA VAL A 69 -6.83 -3.11 25.09
C VAL A 69 -6.20 -2.11 26.06
N GLY A 70 -5.78 -0.94 25.57
CA GLY A 70 -5.20 0.12 26.38
C GLY A 70 -6.19 0.62 27.42
N VAL A 71 -7.39 1.03 27.01
CA VAL A 71 -8.44 1.49 27.92
C VAL A 71 -8.77 0.43 28.96
N THR A 72 -8.99 -0.83 28.54
CA THR A 72 -9.34 -1.92 29.46
C THR A 72 -8.25 -2.12 30.51
N THR A 73 -6.99 -2.16 30.08
CA THR A 73 -5.83 -2.30 30.99
C THR A 73 -5.78 -1.14 31.97
N GLY A 74 -5.90 0.09 31.50
CA GLY A 74 -5.81 1.27 32.35
C GLY A 74 -6.98 1.40 33.34
N VAL A 75 -8.20 1.02 32.93
CA VAL A 75 -9.35 0.99 33.83
C VAL A 75 -9.14 -0.05 34.93
N LEU A 76 -8.75 -1.28 34.57
CA LEU A 76 -8.50 -2.34 35.55
C LEU A 76 -7.40 -1.96 36.55
N VAL A 77 -6.28 -1.41 36.07
CA VAL A 77 -5.17 -0.99 36.93
C VAL A 77 -5.58 0.19 37.82
N GLY A 78 -6.31 1.16 37.27
CA GLY A 78 -6.84 2.29 38.03
C GLY A 78 -7.79 1.85 39.14
N GLU A 79 -8.73 0.97 38.84
CA GLU A 79 -9.70 0.45 39.82
C GLU A 79 -9.04 -0.39 40.91
N LEU A 80 -8.11 -1.28 40.55
CA LEU A 80 -7.36 -2.08 41.51
C LEU A 80 -6.52 -1.21 42.46
N SER A 81 -5.99 -0.09 41.95
CA SER A 81 -5.21 0.82 42.78
C SER A 81 -6.03 1.54 43.84
N LEU A 82 -7.35 1.68 43.65
CA LEU A 82 -8.23 2.27 44.67
C LEU A 82 -8.37 1.38 45.92
N LEU A 83 -7.95 0.11 45.86
CA LEU A 83 -7.88 -0.77 47.03
C LEU A 83 -6.64 -0.49 47.90
N LEU A 84 -5.66 0.26 47.38
CA LEU A 84 -4.45 0.60 48.10
C LEU A 84 -4.65 1.92 48.88
N PRO A 85 -4.01 2.06 50.06
CA PRO A 85 -4.05 3.31 50.80
C PRO A 85 -3.39 4.45 50.00
N GLU A 86 -4.11 5.55 49.81
CA GLU A 86 -3.55 6.74 49.19
C GLU A 86 -2.64 7.49 50.17
N THR A 87 -1.37 7.71 49.79
CA THR A 87 -0.43 8.52 50.57
C THR A 87 -0.34 9.95 50.03
N VAL A 88 0.12 10.11 48.79
CA VAL A 88 0.22 11.40 48.09
C VAL A 88 -0.44 11.27 46.70
N PRO A 89 -1.53 12.00 46.40
CA PRO A 89 -2.35 11.77 45.20
C PRO A 89 -1.59 11.85 43.87
N VAL A 90 -0.68 12.82 43.73
CA VAL A 90 0.13 13.00 42.52
C VAL A 90 1.13 11.86 42.32
N PHE A 91 1.76 11.42 43.41
CA PHE A 91 2.72 10.32 43.38
C PHE A 91 2.01 8.98 43.11
N HIS A 92 0.86 8.76 43.76
CA HIS A 92 -0.01 7.62 43.53
C HIS A 92 -0.43 7.56 42.06
N THR A 93 -1.02 8.64 41.52
CA THR A 93 -1.44 8.71 40.12
C THR A 93 -0.28 8.47 39.15
N SER A 94 0.91 9.02 39.42
CA SER A 94 2.09 8.84 38.57
C SER A 94 2.55 7.37 38.55
N ILE A 95 2.59 6.71 39.70
CA ILE A 95 2.96 5.29 39.80
C ILE A 95 1.94 4.41 39.08
N VAL A 96 0.64 4.64 39.32
CA VAL A 96 -0.42 3.82 38.71
C VAL A 96 -0.43 3.98 37.19
N THR A 97 -0.22 5.21 36.71
CA THR A 97 -0.07 5.50 35.27
C THR A 97 1.12 4.75 34.70
N PHE A 98 2.28 4.81 35.37
CA PHE A 98 3.48 4.08 34.95
C PHE A 98 3.23 2.56 34.88
N VAL A 99 2.65 1.97 35.93
CA VAL A 99 2.30 0.55 35.97
C VAL A 99 1.34 0.17 34.83
N ALA A 100 0.29 0.97 34.63
CA ALA A 100 -0.69 0.74 33.57
C ALA A 100 -0.04 0.78 32.18
N MET A 101 0.88 1.71 31.93
CA MET A 101 1.62 1.82 30.68
C MET A 101 2.57 0.64 30.46
N VAL A 102 3.31 0.23 31.48
CA VAL A 102 4.24 -0.93 31.41
C VAL A 102 3.49 -2.24 31.19
N LEU A 103 2.33 -2.42 31.82
CA LEU A 103 1.48 -3.59 31.53
C LEU A 103 0.96 -3.54 30.10
N ALA A 104 0.52 -2.38 29.63
CA ALA A 104 0.01 -2.19 28.28
C ALA A 104 1.05 -2.48 27.17
N THR A 105 2.32 -2.14 27.38
CA THR A 105 3.39 -2.41 26.40
C THR A 105 3.66 -3.91 26.22
N SER A 106 3.29 -4.73 27.21
CA SER A 106 3.42 -6.20 27.14
C SER A 106 2.52 -6.83 26.07
N PHE A 107 1.46 -6.14 25.63
CA PHE A 107 0.51 -6.62 24.62
C PHE A 107 0.87 -6.23 23.17
N GLY A 108 1.90 -5.40 22.95
CA GLY A 108 2.40 -5.06 21.62
C GLY A 108 2.85 -3.60 21.43
N MET A 109 3.57 -3.36 20.33
CA MET A 109 4.32 -2.11 20.06
C MET A 109 3.49 -0.89 19.61
N ALA A 110 2.16 -0.96 19.52
CA ALA A 110 1.38 0.19 19.06
C ALA A 110 1.36 1.29 20.14
N PRO A 111 1.91 2.51 19.89
CA PRO A 111 2.01 3.55 20.91
C PRO A 111 0.68 3.92 21.56
N ALA A 112 -0.42 3.76 20.80
CA ALA A 112 -1.78 3.99 21.26
C ALA A 112 -2.17 3.15 22.48
N ILE A 113 -1.69 1.91 22.62
CA ILE A 113 -2.07 1.01 23.73
C ILE A 113 -1.56 1.58 25.05
N ALA A 114 -0.27 1.92 25.11
CA ALA A 114 0.35 2.48 26.30
C ALA A 114 -0.27 3.84 26.66
N ILE A 115 -0.43 4.74 25.68
CA ILE A 115 -1.04 6.06 25.90
C ILE A 115 -2.46 5.92 26.47
N GLN A 116 -3.29 5.07 25.86
CA GLN A 116 -4.67 4.88 26.33
C GLN A 116 -4.75 4.22 27.69
N SER A 117 -3.83 3.31 28.01
CA SER A 117 -3.74 2.71 29.34
C SER A 117 -3.42 3.75 30.40
N GLY A 118 -2.37 4.56 30.20
CA GLY A 118 -2.00 5.63 31.12
C GLY A 118 -3.10 6.67 31.30
N VAL A 119 -3.63 7.20 30.20
CA VAL A 119 -4.76 8.16 30.23
C VAL A 119 -5.97 7.56 30.95
N SER A 120 -6.20 6.25 30.78
CA SER A 120 -7.35 5.61 31.40
C SER A 120 -7.22 5.46 32.91
N ALA A 121 -6.05 5.05 33.39
CA ALA A 121 -5.74 5.00 34.81
C ALA A 121 -5.87 6.37 35.48
N ILE A 122 -5.34 7.43 34.86
CA ILE A 122 -5.44 8.81 35.36
C ILE A 122 -6.91 9.22 35.54
N LEU A 123 -7.75 8.96 34.52
CA LEU A 123 -9.16 9.34 34.57
C LEU A 123 -9.96 8.56 35.60
N VAL A 124 -9.64 7.28 35.84
CA VAL A 124 -10.26 6.49 36.91
C VAL A 124 -9.95 7.08 38.28
N LEU A 125 -8.70 7.43 38.53
CA LEU A 125 -8.30 8.07 39.79
C LEU A 125 -8.88 9.49 39.94
N ALA A 126 -8.98 10.24 38.84
CA ALA A 126 -9.47 11.63 38.88
C ALA A 126 -10.99 11.77 39.00
N MET A 127 -11.77 10.87 38.38
CA MET A 127 -13.23 10.98 38.27
C MET A 127 -13.98 9.88 39.03
N GLY A 128 -13.26 8.89 39.56
CA GLY A 128 -13.82 7.73 40.24
C GLY A 128 -14.34 6.63 39.30
N PRO A 129 -14.45 5.39 39.80
CA PRO A 129 -14.78 4.21 38.98
C PRO A 129 -16.22 4.22 38.46
N GLN A 130 -17.14 4.91 39.14
CA GLN A 130 -18.54 5.03 38.71
C GLN A 130 -18.68 5.80 37.38
N VAL A 131 -17.80 6.78 37.14
CA VAL A 131 -17.81 7.63 35.93
C VAL A 131 -16.81 7.13 34.89
N ALA A 132 -15.65 6.64 35.34
CA ALA A 132 -14.54 6.28 34.47
C ALA A 132 -14.26 4.77 34.35
N GLY A 133 -15.04 3.92 35.03
CA GLY A 133 -14.96 2.46 34.99
C GLY A 133 -15.82 1.84 33.88
N VAL A 134 -16.81 1.01 34.25
CA VAL A 134 -17.62 0.22 33.30
C VAL A 134 -18.34 1.07 32.25
N THR A 135 -18.93 2.20 32.65
CA THR A 135 -19.62 3.12 31.73
C THR A 135 -18.70 3.59 30.60
N ARG A 136 -17.45 3.91 30.94
CA ARG A 136 -16.45 4.32 29.97
C ARG A 136 -16.02 3.17 29.06
N LEU A 137 -15.95 1.95 29.58
CA LEU A 137 -15.62 0.80 28.75
C LEU A 137 -16.69 0.58 27.67
N ILE A 138 -17.97 0.77 28.01
CA ILE A 138 -19.08 0.70 27.07
C ILE A 138 -18.96 1.81 26.00
N ASP A 139 -18.70 3.05 26.41
CA ASP A 139 -18.49 4.17 25.49
C ASP A 139 -17.36 3.88 24.50
N VAL A 140 -16.25 3.35 25.00
CA VAL A 140 -15.07 3.00 24.20
C VAL A 140 -15.40 1.87 23.23
N LEU A 141 -16.17 0.85 23.65
CA LEU A 141 -16.62 -0.22 22.74
C LEU A 141 -17.50 0.33 21.61
N VAL A 142 -18.46 1.22 21.93
CA VAL A 142 -19.32 1.85 20.91
C VAL A 142 -18.49 2.73 19.97
N GLY A 143 -17.63 3.59 20.51
CA GLY A 143 -16.77 4.46 19.73
C GLY A 143 -15.80 3.70 18.83
N ALA A 144 -15.19 2.62 19.34
CA ALA A 144 -14.31 1.74 18.55
C ALA A 144 -15.11 1.01 17.46
N GLY A 145 -16.31 0.51 17.78
CA GLY A 145 -17.20 -0.13 16.82
C GLY A 145 -17.61 0.79 15.67
N VAL A 146 -18.03 2.02 15.98
CA VAL A 146 -18.37 3.03 14.96
C VAL A 146 -17.13 3.43 14.16
N GLY A 147 -16.00 3.66 14.83
CA GLY A 147 -14.73 3.96 14.18
C GLY A 147 -14.32 2.87 13.19
N LEU A 148 -14.45 1.60 13.59
CA LEU A 148 -14.23 0.46 12.71
C LEU A 148 -15.19 0.47 11.53
N LEU A 149 -16.50 0.60 11.74
CA LEU A 149 -17.49 0.63 10.66
C LEU A 149 -17.17 1.71 9.61
N PHE A 150 -16.86 2.93 10.05
CA PHE A 150 -16.50 4.02 9.15
C PHE A 150 -15.17 3.78 8.43
N SER A 151 -14.16 3.24 9.12
CA SER A 151 -12.90 2.86 8.48
C SER A 151 -13.12 1.86 7.35
N GLN A 152 -13.99 0.90 7.60
CA GLN A 152 -14.30 -0.21 6.70
C GLN A 152 -15.11 0.22 5.48
N ILE A 153 -16.04 1.17 5.65
CA ILE A 153 -16.96 1.59 4.59
C ILE A 153 -16.41 2.81 3.83
N LEU A 154 -15.89 3.82 4.51
CA LEU A 154 -15.51 5.11 3.89
C LEU A 154 -14.01 5.26 3.62
N MET A 155 -13.14 4.68 4.44
CA MET A 155 -11.69 4.95 4.34
C MET A 155 -10.89 3.85 3.65
N THR A 156 -11.40 2.63 3.54
CA THR A 156 -10.63 1.51 2.97
C THR A 156 -10.38 1.75 1.47
N PRO A 157 -9.12 1.94 1.03
CA PRO A 157 -8.79 2.04 -0.39
C PRO A 157 -9.01 0.68 -1.04
N SER A 158 -9.55 0.65 -2.26
CA SER A 158 -9.72 -0.60 -3.01
C SER A 158 -8.36 -1.29 -3.19
N PRO A 159 -8.19 -2.54 -2.70
CA PRO A 159 -6.93 -3.27 -2.81
C PRO A 159 -6.45 -3.43 -4.26
N VAL A 160 -7.37 -3.54 -5.22
CA VAL A 160 -7.09 -3.66 -6.66
C VAL A 160 -6.37 -2.42 -7.18
N LEU A 161 -6.89 -1.22 -6.92
CA LEU A 161 -6.22 0.03 -7.34
C LEU A 161 -4.82 0.22 -6.74
N LEU A 162 -4.51 -0.39 -5.59
CA LEU A 162 -3.15 -0.36 -5.03
C LEU A 162 -2.17 -1.18 -5.88
N ILE A 163 -2.61 -2.35 -6.35
CA ILE A 163 -1.84 -3.21 -7.25
C ILE A 163 -1.70 -2.51 -8.61
N ASP A 164 -2.81 -2.02 -9.19
CA ASP A 164 -2.79 -1.38 -10.52
C ASP A 164 -1.85 -0.18 -10.59
N ARG A 165 -1.85 0.67 -9.56
CA ARG A 165 -0.92 1.80 -9.49
C ARG A 165 0.54 1.35 -9.45
N ALA A 166 0.83 0.28 -8.72
CA ALA A 166 2.19 -0.22 -8.60
C ALA A 166 2.63 -0.93 -9.90
N VAL A 167 1.72 -1.63 -10.57
CA VAL A 167 1.92 -2.24 -11.90
C VAL A 167 2.21 -1.16 -12.94
N ARG A 168 1.37 -0.12 -13.04
CA ARG A 168 1.57 1.02 -13.95
C ARG A 168 2.91 1.72 -13.66
N GLY A 169 3.24 1.94 -12.39
CA GLY A 169 4.52 2.51 -12.00
C GLY A 169 5.74 1.69 -12.42
N LEU A 170 5.64 0.36 -12.47
CA LEU A 170 6.69 -0.50 -13.03
C LEU A 170 6.77 -0.38 -14.55
N LEU A 171 5.64 -0.48 -15.24
CA LEU A 171 5.57 -0.38 -16.71
C LEU A 171 6.10 0.96 -17.21
N ASP A 172 5.76 2.07 -16.57
CA ASP A 172 6.26 3.41 -16.92
C ASP A 172 7.79 3.49 -16.82
N ARG A 173 8.38 2.88 -15.78
CA ARG A 173 9.85 2.87 -15.60
C ARG A 173 10.54 2.04 -16.67
N LEU A 174 9.94 0.92 -17.06
CA LEU A 174 10.45 0.07 -18.13
C LEU A 174 10.30 0.72 -19.50
N ALA A 175 9.15 1.33 -19.80
CA ALA A 175 8.91 2.10 -21.02
C ALA A 175 9.96 3.20 -21.20
N ASN A 176 10.27 3.95 -20.14
CA ASN A 176 11.32 4.97 -20.17
C ASN A 176 12.71 4.39 -20.48
N GLY A 177 13.06 3.24 -19.91
CA GLY A 177 14.31 2.55 -20.23
C GLY A 177 14.37 2.10 -21.69
N LEU A 178 13.29 1.49 -22.18
CA LEU A 178 13.16 1.02 -23.57
C LEU A 178 13.20 2.19 -24.58
N LYS A 179 12.57 3.34 -24.25
CA LYS A 179 12.65 4.57 -25.06
C LYS A 179 14.09 5.09 -25.14
N GLN A 180 14.84 5.09 -24.03
CA GLN A 180 16.26 5.44 -24.07
C GLN A 180 17.08 4.44 -24.90
N SER A 181 16.76 3.14 -24.81
CA SER A 181 17.35 2.11 -25.67
C SER A 181 17.06 2.36 -27.16
N ALA A 182 15.85 2.79 -27.52
CA ALA A 182 15.51 3.12 -28.89
C ALA A 182 16.36 4.30 -29.41
N VAL A 183 16.48 5.36 -28.61
CA VAL A 183 17.32 6.51 -28.97
C VAL A 183 18.81 6.13 -29.07
N ALA A 184 19.29 5.23 -28.21
CA ALA A 184 20.67 4.72 -28.27
C ALA A 184 20.90 3.89 -29.54
N LEU A 185 19.92 3.06 -29.92
CA LEU A 185 19.95 2.23 -31.12
C LEU A 185 19.94 3.09 -32.40
N GLU A 186 19.07 4.09 -32.46
CA GLU A 186 18.96 5.03 -33.60
C GLU A 186 20.25 5.81 -33.82
N LYS A 187 20.84 6.33 -32.75
CA LYS A 187 22.07 7.14 -32.81
C LYS A 187 23.36 6.32 -32.79
N GLN A 188 23.24 5.00 -32.64
CA GLN A 188 24.36 4.06 -32.46
C GLN A 188 25.34 4.51 -31.35
N ASP A 189 24.80 5.01 -30.25
CA ASP A 189 25.55 5.69 -29.19
C ASP A 189 25.66 4.80 -27.93
N PRO A 190 26.85 4.25 -27.62
CA PRO A 190 27.03 3.38 -26.46
C PRO A 190 26.88 4.12 -25.12
N VAL A 191 27.10 5.44 -25.08
CA VAL A 191 26.93 6.24 -23.84
C VAL A 191 25.43 6.37 -23.52
N ARG A 192 24.60 6.55 -24.54
CA ARG A 192 23.14 6.51 -24.39
C ARG A 192 22.64 5.12 -24.00
N ALA A 193 23.26 4.06 -24.52
CA ALA A 193 22.93 2.70 -24.10
C ALA A 193 23.22 2.47 -22.61
N GLN A 194 24.35 3.00 -22.12
CA GLN A 194 24.64 2.97 -20.68
C GLN A 194 23.63 3.77 -19.85
N SER A 195 23.12 4.88 -20.38
CA SER A 195 22.06 5.66 -19.73
C SER A 195 20.77 4.84 -19.62
N ALA A 196 20.41 4.10 -20.67
CA ALA A 196 19.26 3.18 -20.65
C ALA A 196 19.43 2.06 -19.62
N ILE A 197 20.63 1.46 -19.50
CA ILE A 197 20.95 0.47 -18.45
C ILE A 197 20.75 1.07 -17.07
N ASN A 198 21.25 2.29 -16.81
CA ASN A 198 21.05 2.97 -15.53
C ASN A 198 19.55 3.20 -15.24
N GLN A 199 18.76 3.52 -16.27
CA GLN A 199 17.31 3.67 -16.15
C GLN A 199 16.64 2.34 -15.78
N PHE A 200 17.02 1.23 -16.42
CA PHE A 200 16.56 -0.11 -16.04
C PHE A 200 16.98 -0.45 -14.61
N THR A 201 18.23 -0.25 -14.22
CA THR A 201 18.70 -0.49 -12.83
C THR A 201 17.85 0.27 -11.81
N SER A 202 17.48 1.53 -12.10
CA SER A 202 16.60 2.32 -11.23
C SER A 202 15.17 1.76 -11.09
N ALA A 203 14.69 1.01 -12.10
CA ALA A 203 13.38 0.35 -12.09
C ALA A 203 13.28 -0.76 -11.02
N HIS A 204 14.40 -1.20 -10.44
CA HIS A 204 14.39 -2.09 -9.27
C HIS A 204 13.54 -1.52 -8.12
N ARG A 205 13.55 -0.19 -7.92
CA ARG A 205 12.70 0.47 -6.91
C ARG A 205 11.21 0.30 -7.20
N ALA A 206 10.81 0.26 -8.46
CA ALA A 206 9.41 0.04 -8.84
C ALA A 206 8.99 -1.43 -8.62
N VAL A 207 9.92 -2.39 -8.77
CA VAL A 207 9.67 -3.80 -8.42
C VAL A 207 9.45 -3.94 -6.91
N ILE A 208 10.26 -3.29 -6.07
CA ILE A 208 10.06 -3.28 -4.62
C ILE A 208 8.69 -2.66 -4.28
N ALA A 209 8.37 -1.50 -4.88
CA ALA A 209 7.09 -0.84 -4.67
C ALA A 209 5.89 -1.70 -5.10
N LEU A 210 6.02 -2.51 -6.15
CA LEU A 210 5.03 -3.51 -6.55
C LEU A 210 4.85 -4.59 -5.48
N GLY A 211 5.93 -5.12 -4.94
CA GLY A 211 5.88 -6.07 -3.82
C GLY A 211 5.20 -5.50 -2.57
N ASP A 212 5.57 -4.28 -2.18
CA ASP A 212 4.97 -3.57 -1.04
C ASP A 212 3.48 -3.27 -1.27
N GLY A 213 3.12 -2.83 -2.48
CA GLY A 213 1.73 -2.59 -2.89
C GLY A 213 0.88 -3.86 -2.82
N ILE A 214 1.43 -4.99 -3.28
CA ILE A 214 0.79 -6.31 -3.18
C ILE A 214 0.62 -6.75 -1.72
N ALA A 215 1.64 -6.58 -0.88
CA ALA A 215 1.58 -6.92 0.54
C ALA A 215 0.51 -6.09 1.27
N LEU A 216 0.46 -4.78 0.96
CA LEU A 216 -0.55 -3.87 1.50
C LEU A 216 -1.95 -4.26 1.01
N ALA A 217 -2.13 -4.56 -0.28
CA ALA A 217 -3.40 -5.00 -0.85
C ALA A 217 -3.91 -6.30 -0.19
N ARG A 218 -3.03 -7.30 0.03
CA ARG A 218 -3.37 -8.53 0.77
C ARG A 218 -3.79 -8.24 2.21
N SER A 219 -3.10 -7.31 2.87
CA SER A 219 -3.44 -6.93 4.24
C SER A 219 -4.83 -6.27 4.29
N ASN A 220 -5.13 -5.37 3.35
CA ASN A 220 -6.42 -4.71 3.25
C ASN A 220 -7.52 -5.71 2.87
N ALA A 221 -7.25 -6.65 1.97
CA ALA A 221 -8.19 -7.71 1.60
C ALA A 221 -8.59 -8.60 2.78
N ARG A 222 -7.64 -8.90 3.69
CA ARG A 222 -7.91 -9.71 4.89
C ARG A 222 -8.65 -8.95 5.98
N TRP A 223 -8.29 -7.71 6.20
CA TRP A 223 -8.74 -6.93 7.37
C TRP A 223 -9.87 -5.97 7.08
N SER A 224 -10.33 -5.87 5.82
CA SER A 224 -11.45 -5.01 5.47
C SER A 224 -12.69 -5.71 4.94
N LEU A 225 -13.88 -5.20 5.28
CA LEU A 225 -15.17 -5.72 4.80
C LEU A 225 -15.25 -5.66 3.27
N ARG A 226 -14.93 -4.51 2.67
CA ARG A 226 -14.84 -4.35 1.21
C ARG A 226 -13.73 -5.22 0.61
N GLY A 227 -12.58 -5.30 1.26
CA GLY A 227 -11.47 -6.12 0.81
C GLY A 227 -11.76 -7.62 0.86
N ARG A 228 -12.57 -8.09 1.82
CA ARG A 228 -13.00 -9.50 1.90
C ARG A 228 -13.84 -9.92 0.71
N LEU A 229 -14.65 -9.00 0.15
CA LEU A 229 -15.43 -9.24 -1.08
C LEU A 229 -14.53 -9.45 -2.30
N VAL A 230 -13.36 -8.81 -2.32
CA VAL A 230 -12.40 -8.82 -3.44
C VAL A 230 -11.16 -9.68 -3.11
N ALA A 231 -11.17 -10.42 -1.99
CA ALA A 231 -9.98 -11.10 -1.49
C ALA A 231 -9.48 -12.21 -2.42
N ARG A 232 -10.40 -12.87 -3.14
CA ARG A 232 -10.06 -13.86 -4.15
C ARG A 232 -9.30 -13.23 -5.31
N GLU A 233 -9.85 -12.16 -5.89
CA GLU A 233 -9.24 -11.41 -6.99
C GLU A 233 -7.86 -10.86 -6.60
N VAL A 234 -7.73 -10.28 -5.41
CA VAL A 234 -6.44 -9.78 -4.88
C VAL A 234 -5.42 -10.90 -4.72
N THR A 235 -5.83 -12.08 -4.23
CA THR A 235 -4.91 -13.22 -4.05
C THR A 235 -4.42 -13.74 -5.39
N GLU A 236 -5.32 -13.84 -6.37
CA GLU A 236 -5.01 -14.26 -7.72
C GLU A 236 -4.08 -13.25 -8.43
N MET A 237 -4.37 -11.94 -8.37
CA MET A 237 -3.50 -10.88 -8.91
C MET A 237 -2.12 -10.87 -8.24
N ALA A 238 -2.08 -10.92 -6.91
CA ALA A 238 -0.85 -10.88 -6.13
C ALA A 238 0.11 -12.03 -6.46
N GLY A 239 -0.42 -13.25 -6.66
CA GLY A 239 0.40 -14.40 -7.05
C GLY A 239 1.02 -14.26 -8.45
N ARG A 240 0.29 -13.61 -9.37
CA ARG A 240 0.75 -13.40 -10.76
C ARG A 240 1.79 -12.30 -10.85
N TYR A 241 1.52 -11.12 -10.29
CA TYR A 241 2.37 -9.94 -10.49
C TYR A 241 3.71 -10.02 -9.74
N ASP A 242 3.76 -10.63 -8.56
CA ASP A 242 4.99 -10.71 -7.75
C ASP A 242 6.12 -11.43 -8.51
N ARG A 243 5.82 -12.63 -9.04
CA ARG A 243 6.80 -13.41 -9.84
C ARG A 243 7.01 -12.83 -11.23
N ARG A 244 5.96 -12.36 -11.91
CA ARG A 244 6.05 -11.87 -13.29
C ARG A 244 6.76 -10.51 -13.37
N GLY A 245 6.57 -9.63 -12.36
CA GLY A 245 7.22 -8.32 -12.29
C GLY A 245 8.74 -8.40 -12.17
N ILE A 246 9.25 -9.30 -11.33
CA ILE A 246 10.69 -9.57 -11.18
C ILE A 246 11.28 -10.09 -12.51
N ARG A 247 10.59 -11.04 -13.17
CA ARG A 247 11.03 -11.60 -14.46
C ARG A 247 11.05 -10.55 -15.56
N LEU A 248 10.03 -9.69 -15.61
CA LEU A 248 9.92 -8.63 -16.61
C LEU A 248 11.06 -7.62 -16.44
N TYR A 249 11.31 -7.18 -15.21
CA TYR A 249 12.44 -6.32 -14.87
C TYR A 249 13.78 -6.94 -15.28
N ALA A 250 14.04 -8.20 -14.88
CA ALA A 250 15.29 -8.89 -15.20
C ALA A 250 15.50 -9.02 -16.72
N SER A 251 14.45 -9.36 -17.47
CA SER A 251 14.51 -9.48 -18.93
C SER A 251 14.83 -8.14 -19.58
N ALA A 252 14.23 -7.04 -19.10
CA ALA A 252 14.47 -5.70 -19.63
C ALA A 252 15.89 -5.20 -19.35
N LEU A 253 16.42 -5.48 -18.15
CA LEU A 253 17.80 -5.15 -17.81
C LEU A 253 18.81 -5.91 -18.68
N LEU A 254 18.61 -7.22 -18.84
CA LEU A 254 19.46 -8.06 -19.70
C LEU A 254 19.40 -7.61 -21.17
N PHE A 255 18.24 -7.15 -21.65
CA PHE A 255 18.14 -6.53 -22.97
C PHE A 255 18.97 -5.25 -23.06
N GLY A 256 18.89 -4.36 -22.06
CA GLY A 256 19.70 -3.14 -22.02
C GLY A 256 21.21 -3.42 -22.05
N GLU A 257 21.67 -4.42 -21.29
CA GLU A 257 23.07 -4.86 -21.29
C GLU A 257 23.51 -5.44 -22.64
N ALA A 258 22.68 -6.29 -23.24
CA ALA A 258 22.95 -6.88 -24.56
C ALA A 258 23.03 -5.80 -25.65
N LEU A 259 22.13 -4.81 -25.61
CA LEU A 259 22.14 -3.65 -26.51
C LEU A 259 23.42 -2.82 -26.34
N GLY A 260 23.79 -2.49 -25.10
CA GLY A 260 25.02 -1.75 -24.81
C GLY A 260 26.27 -2.48 -25.29
N ASN A 261 26.33 -3.80 -25.11
CA ASN A 261 27.42 -4.63 -25.61
C ASN A 261 27.50 -4.65 -27.13
N ALA A 262 26.37 -4.80 -27.84
CA ALA A 262 26.32 -4.78 -29.29
C ALA A 262 26.79 -3.43 -29.87
N LEU A 263 26.30 -2.32 -29.30
CA LEU A 263 26.70 -0.96 -29.70
C LEU A 263 28.16 -0.65 -29.40
N ARG A 264 28.73 -1.18 -28.32
CA ARG A 264 30.15 -0.99 -27.98
C ARG A 264 31.07 -1.73 -28.95
N LYS A 265 30.71 -2.93 -29.37
CA LYS A 265 31.52 -3.77 -30.26
C LYS A 265 31.55 -3.27 -31.71
N LYS A 266 30.48 -2.61 -32.19
CA LYS A 266 30.37 -2.05 -33.55
C LYS A 266 30.70 -3.03 -34.68
N GLU A 267 30.42 -4.33 -34.49
CA GLU A 267 30.72 -5.38 -35.47
C GLU A 267 29.85 -5.28 -36.74
N ALA A 268 28.60 -4.82 -36.60
CA ALA A 268 27.64 -4.68 -37.70
C ALA A 268 26.62 -3.57 -37.39
N PRO A 269 26.01 -2.93 -38.40
CA PRO A 269 24.93 -1.96 -38.18
C PRO A 269 23.70 -2.62 -37.53
N PRO A 270 22.90 -1.85 -36.77
CA PRO A 270 21.70 -2.37 -36.12
C PRO A 270 20.66 -2.85 -37.15
N PRO A 271 20.09 -4.05 -36.96
CA PRO A 271 19.08 -4.56 -37.88
C PRO A 271 17.77 -3.74 -37.77
N PRO A 272 17.11 -3.37 -38.89
CA PRO A 272 15.88 -2.58 -38.88
C PRO A 272 14.76 -3.19 -38.03
N TRP A 273 14.64 -4.52 -38.08
CA TRP A 273 13.68 -5.30 -37.28
C TRP A 273 13.78 -5.02 -35.78
N LEU A 274 14.99 -4.76 -35.24
CA LEU A 274 15.17 -4.54 -33.81
C LEU A 274 14.51 -3.23 -33.36
N MET A 275 14.57 -2.19 -34.20
CA MET A 275 13.89 -0.93 -33.92
C MET A 275 12.38 -1.10 -33.96
N GLU A 276 11.85 -1.76 -35.01
CA GLU A 276 10.42 -2.03 -35.15
C GLU A 276 9.88 -2.85 -33.97
N ALA A 277 10.56 -3.94 -33.62
CA ALA A 277 10.20 -4.76 -32.47
C ALA A 277 10.25 -3.95 -31.16
N LEU A 278 11.28 -3.12 -30.96
CA LEU A 278 11.42 -2.32 -29.75
C LEU A 278 10.30 -1.29 -29.60
N GLN A 279 9.87 -0.65 -30.69
CA GLN A 279 8.72 0.26 -30.68
C GLN A 279 7.43 -0.44 -30.29
N VAL A 280 7.20 -1.68 -30.75
CA VAL A 280 6.05 -2.49 -30.34
C VAL A 280 6.10 -2.81 -28.84
N VAL A 281 7.27 -3.18 -28.29
CA VAL A 281 7.41 -3.42 -26.84
C VAL A 281 7.15 -2.14 -26.03
N ILE A 282 7.65 -0.99 -26.49
CA ILE A 282 7.41 0.32 -25.85
C ILE A 282 5.91 0.62 -25.83
N ALA A 283 5.23 0.49 -26.98
CA ALA A 283 3.80 0.72 -27.08
C ALA A 283 3.01 -0.22 -26.14
N ASN A 284 3.43 -1.48 -26.02
CA ASN A 284 2.80 -2.43 -25.11
C ASN A 284 2.97 -2.05 -23.62
N CYS A 285 4.08 -1.43 -23.23
CA CYS A 285 4.25 -0.94 -21.86
C CYS A 285 3.33 0.26 -21.55
N GLU A 286 2.90 1.00 -22.57
CA GLU A 286 2.09 2.22 -22.46
C GLU A 286 0.62 2.01 -22.85
N LEU A 287 0.18 0.74 -22.95
CA LEU A 287 -1.19 0.39 -23.31
C LEU A 287 -2.20 0.99 -22.34
N GLU A 288 -3.25 1.56 -22.91
CA GLU A 288 -4.43 1.98 -22.17
C GLU A 288 -5.32 0.77 -21.83
N GLU A 289 -6.12 0.93 -20.77
CA GLU A 289 -7.00 -0.10 -20.25
C GLU A 289 -8.01 -0.55 -21.32
N GLY A 290 -8.04 -1.85 -21.63
CA GLY A 290 -8.93 -2.43 -22.65
C GLY A 290 -8.34 -2.54 -24.06
N GLN A 291 -7.10 -2.11 -24.30
CA GLN A 291 -6.40 -2.34 -25.56
C GLN A 291 -5.65 -3.68 -25.56
N GLU A 292 -5.73 -4.42 -26.68
CA GLU A 292 -4.98 -5.66 -26.84
C GLU A 292 -3.51 -5.40 -27.19
N PRO A 293 -2.55 -6.08 -26.53
CA PRO A 293 -1.15 -5.90 -26.84
C PRO A 293 -0.80 -6.48 -28.21
N SER A 294 0.05 -5.75 -28.92
CA SER A 294 0.55 -6.18 -30.24
C SER A 294 1.73 -7.13 -30.09
N ARG A 295 1.88 -8.08 -31.03
CA ARG A 295 3.06 -8.95 -31.08
C ARG A 295 4.14 -8.33 -31.95
N ILE A 296 5.40 -8.51 -31.55
CA ILE A 296 6.54 -8.14 -32.40
C ILE A 296 6.51 -8.94 -33.71
N PRO A 297 7.00 -8.38 -34.82
CA PRO A 297 7.14 -9.12 -36.08
C PRO A 297 8.06 -10.34 -35.89
N PRO A 298 7.86 -11.44 -36.67
CA PRO A 298 8.67 -12.64 -36.54
C PRO A 298 10.14 -12.33 -36.77
N MET A 299 11.00 -12.88 -35.92
CA MET A 299 12.43 -12.62 -35.95
C MET A 299 13.05 -13.12 -37.28
N PRO A 300 13.81 -12.28 -38.01
CA PRO A 300 14.51 -12.69 -39.22
C PRO A 300 15.52 -13.82 -38.95
N LYS A 301 15.75 -14.69 -39.94
CA LYS A 301 16.70 -15.82 -39.81
C LYS A 301 18.17 -15.36 -39.92
N ASP A 302 18.38 -14.19 -40.51
CA ASP A 302 19.65 -13.63 -40.97
C ASP A 302 20.14 -12.47 -40.10
N ILE A 303 19.96 -12.57 -38.77
CA ILE A 303 20.47 -11.56 -37.84
C ILE A 303 22.00 -11.65 -37.71
N PRO A 304 22.73 -10.52 -37.86
CA PRO A 304 24.18 -10.47 -37.67
C PRO A 304 24.59 -10.99 -36.30
N PHE A 305 25.70 -11.71 -36.21
CA PHE A 305 26.14 -12.41 -34.99
C PHE A 305 26.17 -11.51 -33.75
N GLY A 306 26.72 -10.29 -33.87
CA GLY A 306 26.79 -9.33 -32.76
C GLY A 306 25.45 -8.83 -32.22
N TRP A 307 24.35 -9.02 -32.98
CA TRP A 307 23.00 -8.57 -32.60
C TRP A 307 22.08 -9.70 -32.15
N ARG A 308 22.48 -10.97 -32.29
CA ARG A 308 21.61 -12.13 -31.98
C ARG A 308 21.16 -12.16 -30.53
N ASP A 309 22.09 -11.98 -29.58
CA ASP A 309 21.74 -11.96 -28.15
C ASP A 309 20.76 -10.83 -27.85
N CYS A 310 21.01 -9.62 -28.34
CA CYS A 310 20.10 -8.48 -28.18
C CYS A 310 18.68 -8.78 -28.72
N ALA A 311 18.57 -9.37 -29.91
CA ALA A 311 17.29 -9.76 -30.51
C ALA A 311 16.54 -10.83 -29.70
N HIS A 312 17.25 -11.84 -29.18
CA HIS A 312 16.67 -12.85 -28.30
C HIS A 312 16.22 -12.27 -26.96
N ARG A 313 17.00 -11.34 -26.37
CA ARG A 313 16.61 -10.66 -25.13
C ARG A 313 15.39 -9.79 -25.33
N LEU A 314 15.28 -9.06 -26.44
CA LEU A 314 14.08 -8.26 -26.75
C LEU A 314 12.84 -9.15 -26.90
N SER A 315 12.97 -10.29 -27.59
CA SER A 315 11.88 -11.27 -27.70
C SER A 315 11.48 -11.81 -26.32
N SER A 316 12.45 -12.08 -25.46
CA SER A 316 12.19 -12.51 -24.07
C SER A 316 11.46 -11.44 -23.24
N VAL A 317 11.79 -10.16 -23.46
CA VAL A 317 11.08 -9.02 -22.84
C VAL A 317 9.63 -9.00 -23.31
N GLN A 318 9.39 -9.09 -24.63
CA GLN A 318 8.05 -9.13 -25.19
C GLN A 318 7.24 -10.29 -24.62
N ASP A 319 7.78 -11.51 -24.60
CA ASP A 319 7.08 -12.67 -24.07
C ASP A 319 6.73 -12.45 -22.59
N THR A 320 7.68 -11.99 -21.79
CA THR A 320 7.44 -11.75 -20.36
C THR A 320 6.44 -10.63 -20.14
N LEU A 321 6.47 -9.57 -20.97
CA LEU A 321 5.51 -8.46 -20.93
C LEU A 321 4.11 -8.93 -21.30
N LEU A 322 3.94 -9.73 -22.35
CA LEU A 322 2.64 -10.28 -22.72
C LEU A 322 2.06 -11.16 -21.61
N HIS A 323 2.87 -11.98 -20.94
CA HIS A 323 2.40 -12.75 -19.78
C HIS A 323 2.09 -11.84 -18.58
N PHE A 324 2.79 -10.72 -18.43
CA PHE A 324 2.53 -9.74 -17.38
C PHE A 324 1.20 -9.00 -17.62
N LEU A 325 0.94 -8.56 -18.86
CA LEU A 325 -0.27 -7.85 -19.27
C LEU A 325 -1.51 -8.77 -19.34
N HIS A 326 -1.41 -9.98 -19.89
CA HIS A 326 -2.52 -10.94 -19.93
C HIS A 326 -2.78 -11.65 -18.60
N SER A 327 -2.27 -11.12 -17.49
CA SER A 327 -2.55 -11.69 -16.17
C SER A 327 -4.04 -11.63 -15.80
N ASP A 328 -4.89 -10.91 -16.54
CA ASP A 328 -6.35 -10.97 -16.40
C ASP A 328 -6.97 -12.28 -16.90
N ILE A 329 -6.23 -13.10 -17.65
CA ILE A 329 -6.69 -14.40 -18.16
C ILE A 329 -5.98 -15.50 -17.36
N PRO A 330 -6.68 -16.31 -16.57
CA PRO A 330 -6.07 -17.47 -15.94
C PRO A 330 -5.54 -18.44 -17.01
N ASP A 331 -4.34 -18.99 -16.81
CA ASP A 331 -3.65 -19.92 -17.73
C ASP A 331 -4.51 -21.17 -18.08
N SER A 332 -5.66 -21.37 -17.43
CA SER A 332 -6.63 -22.44 -17.68
C SER A 332 -7.64 -22.16 -18.79
N LEU A 333 -7.72 -20.93 -19.34
CA LEU A 333 -8.62 -20.64 -20.45
C LEU A 333 -7.86 -20.72 -21.79
N PRO A 334 -8.21 -21.67 -22.69
CA PRO A 334 -7.59 -21.74 -24.00
C PRO A 334 -7.88 -20.44 -24.76
N VAL A 335 -6.81 -19.80 -25.25
CA VAL A 335 -6.89 -18.62 -26.12
C VAL A 335 -7.81 -18.96 -27.30
N PRO A 336 -8.91 -18.22 -27.54
CA PRO A 336 -9.78 -18.49 -28.67
C PRO A 336 -8.98 -18.32 -29.95
N LYS A 337 -8.82 -19.39 -30.73
CA LYS A 337 -8.30 -19.28 -32.10
C LYS A 337 -9.28 -18.43 -32.89
N ARG A 338 -8.89 -17.19 -33.19
CA ARG A 338 -9.63 -16.27 -34.05
C ARG A 338 -9.92 -17.00 -35.37
N GLN A 339 -11.18 -17.36 -35.61
CA GLN A 339 -11.60 -17.84 -36.92
C GLN A 339 -11.44 -16.69 -37.89
N LYS A 340 -10.60 -16.89 -38.92
CA LYS A 340 -10.49 -15.98 -40.06
C LYS A 340 -11.87 -15.93 -40.74
N LYS A 341 -12.50 -14.76 -40.73
CA LYS A 341 -13.45 -14.35 -41.77
C LYS A 341 -12.73 -13.36 -42.66
#